data_AF-A0A4R4L458-F1
#
_entry.id   AF-A0A4R4L458-F1
#
_cell.length_a   1.000
_cell.length_b   1.000
_cell.length_c   1.000
_cell.angle_alpha   90.00
_cell.angle_beta   90.00
_cell.angle_gamma   90.00
#
_symmetry.space_group_name_H-M   'P 1'
#
loop_
_entity.id
_entity.type
_entity.pdbx_description
1 polymer ?
#
loop_
_entity_poly.entity_id
_entity_poly.type
_entity_poly.pdbx_seq_one_letter_code
_entity_poly.pdbx_strand_id
1 'polypeptide(L)'
;MNLDGVLAAAASAIVRMPEDEFAVSLVRLQEEFRRRQYDDIASARHAAFVDSLELDRGAYELGRRHEIDGDLAEAARWYRVAARSDHADASLRLGRTLDLLAEQCAATGPYSAQREELHLITEAARAYAEAYAAGYPEAADRIDEMLAAFTHRQRLPEPGRPRPEDEPDVDRCAHVRGFAPANGVLTDEEIQELSRHAAQCMSCLEDFVDLVRAAAAATPTGAVSDPYASAL
;
A
#
# COMPACT_ATOMS: atom_id res chain seq x y z
N MET A 1 -17.02 -4.98 64.41
CA MET A 1 -16.99 -6.44 64.16
C MET A 1 -15.74 -6.71 63.35
N ASN A 2 -14.77 -7.48 63.86
CA ASN A 2 -13.48 -7.72 63.17
C ASN A 2 -13.67 -8.73 62.02
N LEU A 3 -13.02 -8.51 60.87
CA LEU A 3 -13.05 -9.40 59.71
C LEU A 3 -12.67 -10.84 60.11
N ASP A 4 -11.65 -11.00 60.95
CA ASP A 4 -11.22 -12.31 61.44
C ASP A 4 -12.30 -13.02 62.25
N GLY A 5 -13.08 -12.27 63.02
CA GLY A 5 -14.20 -12.81 63.79
C GLY A 5 -15.36 -13.25 62.90
N VAL A 6 -15.61 -12.53 61.82
CA VAL A 6 -16.63 -12.90 60.81
C VAL A 6 -16.19 -14.16 60.05
N LEU A 7 -14.92 -14.24 59.65
CA LEU A 7 -14.35 -15.40 58.96
C LEU A 7 -14.36 -16.65 59.86
N ALA A 8 -13.98 -16.51 61.14
CA ALA A 8 -14.00 -17.61 62.10
C ALA A 8 -15.43 -18.14 62.36
N ALA A 9 -16.42 -17.24 62.43
CA ALA A 9 -17.83 -17.61 62.58
C ALA A 9 -18.36 -18.32 61.33
N ALA A 10 -18.02 -17.83 60.13
CA ALA A 10 -18.38 -18.46 58.87
C ALA A 10 -17.77 -19.87 58.73
N ALA A 11 -16.48 -20.03 59.06
CA ALA A 11 -15.82 -21.33 59.07
C ALA A 11 -16.51 -22.31 60.04
N SER A 12 -16.86 -21.84 61.23
CA SER A 12 -17.58 -22.64 62.22
C SER A 12 -18.98 -23.05 61.77
N ALA A 13 -19.66 -22.22 60.98
CA ALA A 13 -20.97 -22.54 60.40
C ALA A 13 -20.85 -23.59 59.28
N ILE A 14 -19.84 -23.46 58.41
CA ILE A 14 -19.55 -24.41 57.34
C ILE A 14 -19.27 -25.81 57.91
N VAL A 15 -18.47 -25.90 58.98
CA VAL A 15 -18.10 -27.18 59.63
C VAL A 15 -19.31 -27.90 60.23
N ARG A 16 -20.37 -27.19 60.63
CA ARG A 16 -21.57 -27.77 61.23
C ARG A 16 -22.66 -28.13 60.22
N MET A 17 -22.45 -27.82 58.95
CA MET A 17 -23.46 -27.98 57.91
C MET A 17 -23.53 -29.43 57.41
N PRO A 18 -24.73 -29.98 57.13
CA PRO A 18 -24.89 -31.29 56.49
C PRO A 18 -24.16 -31.36 55.13
N GLU A 19 -23.66 -32.54 54.75
CA GLU A 19 -22.88 -32.71 53.51
C GLU A 19 -23.68 -32.39 52.23
N ASP A 20 -24.98 -32.70 52.21
CA ASP A 20 -25.88 -32.42 51.09
C ASP A 20 -26.17 -30.92 50.96
N GLU A 21 -26.41 -30.23 52.08
CA GLU A 21 -26.58 -28.78 52.12
C GLU A 21 -25.28 -28.04 51.74
N PHE A 22 -24.13 -28.56 52.18
CA PHE A 22 -22.82 -28.05 51.78
C PHE A 22 -22.58 -28.20 50.28
N ALA A 23 -22.89 -29.37 49.69
CA ALA A 23 -22.71 -29.60 48.26
C ALA A 23 -23.55 -28.64 47.41
N VAL A 24 -24.83 -28.44 47.75
CA VAL A 24 -25.71 -27.49 47.05
C VAL A 24 -25.20 -26.06 47.19
N SER A 25 -24.79 -25.67 48.40
CA SER A 25 -24.27 -24.33 48.67
C SER A 25 -22.95 -24.06 47.94
N LEU A 26 -22.07 -25.06 47.85
CA LEU A 26 -20.81 -24.98 47.13
C LEU A 26 -21.03 -24.84 45.61
N VAL A 27 -21.94 -25.63 45.03
CA VAL A 27 -22.27 -25.53 43.59
C VAL A 27 -22.80 -24.13 43.26
N ARG A 28 -23.72 -23.60 44.09
CA ARG A 28 -24.28 -22.26 43.91
C ARG A 28 -23.19 -21.17 43.99
N LEU A 29 -22.28 -21.29 44.96
CA LEU A 29 -21.17 -20.34 45.12
C LEU A 29 -20.19 -20.42 43.94
N GLN A 30 -19.87 -21.62 43.46
CA GLN A 30 -19.00 -21.83 42.29
C GLN A 30 -19.62 -21.27 41.02
N GLU A 31 -20.93 -21.41 40.84
CA GLU A 31 -21.65 -20.86 39.69
C GLU A 31 -21.74 -19.34 39.74
N GLU A 32 -21.98 -18.76 40.91
CA GLU A 32 -21.94 -17.31 41.10
C GLU A 32 -20.53 -16.74 40.88
N PHE A 33 -19.50 -17.41 41.39
CA PHE A 33 -18.10 -17.03 41.15
C PHE A 33 -17.77 -17.07 39.66
N ARG A 34 -18.15 -18.16 38.96
CA ARG A 34 -17.94 -18.31 37.51
C ARG A 34 -18.66 -17.23 36.73
N ARG A 35 -19.90 -16.88 37.12
CA ARG A 35 -20.67 -15.80 36.51
C ARG A 35 -19.99 -14.44 36.69
N ARG A 36 -19.60 -14.09 37.92
CA ARG A 36 -18.88 -12.82 38.19
C ARG A 36 -17.57 -12.74 37.42
N GLN A 37 -16.80 -13.83 37.40
CA GLN A 37 -15.56 -13.90 36.62
C GLN A 37 -15.81 -13.73 35.13
N TYR A 38 -16.88 -14.33 34.59
CA TYR A 38 -17.26 -14.16 33.18
C TYR A 38 -17.68 -12.72 32.87
N ASP A 39 -18.48 -12.10 33.76
CA ASP A 39 -18.92 -10.71 33.64
C ASP A 39 -17.71 -9.75 33.71
N ASP A 40 -16.75 -9.98 34.62
CA ASP A 40 -15.51 -9.21 34.71
C ASP A 40 -14.66 -9.33 33.43
N ILE A 41 -14.53 -10.53 32.88
CA ILE A 41 -13.84 -10.76 31.60
C ILE A 41 -14.57 -10.04 30.45
N ALA A 42 -15.90 -10.10 30.42
CA ALA A 42 -16.70 -9.42 29.41
C ALA A 42 -16.57 -7.90 29.51
N SER A 43 -16.60 -7.34 30.72
CA SER A 43 -16.37 -5.92 30.99
C SER A 43 -14.95 -5.49 30.62
N ALA A 44 -13.92 -6.27 30.95
CA ALA A 44 -12.54 -5.98 30.58
C ALA A 44 -12.36 -6.00 29.06
N ARG A 45 -12.98 -6.95 28.34
CA ARG A 45 -12.98 -6.99 26.87
C ARG A 45 -13.68 -5.78 26.27
N HIS A 46 -14.82 -5.37 26.85
CA HIS A 46 -15.54 -4.18 26.39
C HIS A 46 -14.73 -2.90 26.62
N ALA A 47 -14.11 -2.76 27.79
CA ALA A 47 -13.22 -1.63 28.08
C ALA A 47 -12.03 -1.57 27.12
N ALA A 48 -11.33 -2.69 26.91
CA ALA A 48 -10.23 -2.75 25.95
C ALA A 48 -10.67 -2.45 24.50
N PHE A 49 -11.89 -2.85 24.12
CA PHE A 49 -12.48 -2.51 22.83
C PHE A 49 -12.75 -1.00 22.72
N VAL A 50 -13.33 -0.39 23.76
CA VAL A 50 -13.55 1.07 23.82
C VAL A 50 -12.23 1.83 23.81
N ASP A 51 -11.24 1.42 24.59
CA ASP A 51 -9.90 2.01 24.60
C ASP A 51 -9.25 1.91 23.21
N SER A 52 -9.47 0.81 22.48
CA SER A 52 -9.01 0.66 21.10
C SER A 52 -9.73 1.60 20.12
N LEU A 53 -10.96 2.04 20.41
CA LEU A 53 -11.72 3.01 19.62
C LEU A 53 -11.28 4.47 19.90
N GLU A 54 -10.55 4.72 20.98
CA GLU A 54 -10.01 6.06 21.28
C GLU A 54 -8.53 6.20 20.88
N LEU A 55 -7.88 5.08 20.62
CA LEU A 55 -6.45 5.01 20.31
C LEU A 55 -6.12 5.63 18.94
N ASP A 56 -7.03 5.55 17.98
CA ASP A 56 -6.90 6.15 16.64
C ASP A 56 -6.97 7.67 16.69
N ARG A 57 -7.96 8.23 17.41
CA ARG A 57 -8.11 9.67 17.61
C ARG A 57 -6.95 10.24 18.41
N GLY A 58 -6.55 9.56 19.50
CA GLY A 58 -5.39 9.97 20.29
C GLY A 58 -4.10 9.96 19.47
N ALA A 59 -3.90 8.92 18.65
CA ALA A 59 -2.77 8.87 17.74
C ALA A 59 -2.82 9.96 16.65
N TYR A 60 -4.00 10.26 16.10
CA TYR A 60 -4.16 11.33 15.13
C TYR A 60 -3.82 12.70 15.73
N GLU A 61 -4.30 13.00 16.94
CA GLU A 61 -4.00 14.25 17.63
C GLU A 61 -2.50 14.37 17.96
N LEU A 62 -1.85 13.27 18.34
CA LEU A 62 -0.42 13.24 18.61
C LEU A 62 0.40 13.43 17.32
N GLY A 63 0.01 12.77 16.23
CA GLY A 63 0.62 12.98 14.91
C GLY A 63 0.53 14.43 14.46
N ARG A 64 -0.62 15.08 14.66
CA ARG A 64 -0.81 16.51 14.36
C ARG A 64 0.10 17.42 15.17
N ARG A 65 0.36 17.10 16.44
CA ARG A 65 1.28 17.87 17.28
C ARG A 65 2.70 17.77 16.75
N HIS A 66 3.18 16.55 16.48
CA HIS A 66 4.51 16.34 15.90
C HIS A 66 4.67 16.99 14.53
N GLU A 67 3.63 16.98 13.68
CA GLU A 67 3.62 17.68 12.39
C GLU A 67 3.80 19.20 12.57
N ILE A 68 3.12 19.80 13.56
CA ILE A 68 3.27 21.23 13.88
C ILE A 68 4.67 21.54 14.44
N ASP A 69 5.22 20.63 15.24
CA ASP A 69 6.57 20.75 15.79
C ASP A 69 7.67 20.50 14.74
N GLY A 70 7.30 20.08 13.53
CA GLY A 70 8.20 19.81 12.41
C GLY A 70 8.86 18.43 12.44
N ASP A 71 8.51 17.57 13.39
CA ASP A 71 8.99 16.19 13.49
C ASP A 71 8.13 15.27 12.62
N LEU A 72 8.45 15.26 11.32
CA LEU A 72 7.72 14.46 10.33
C LEU A 72 7.85 12.95 10.60
N ALA A 73 8.98 12.50 11.16
CA ALA A 73 9.20 11.08 11.42
C ALA A 73 8.26 10.56 12.51
N GLU A 74 8.16 11.30 13.62
CA GLU A 74 7.25 10.94 14.71
C GLU A 74 5.78 11.20 14.30
N ALA A 75 5.50 12.24 13.52
CA ALA A 75 4.17 12.46 12.93
C ALA A 75 3.71 11.27 12.09
N ALA A 76 4.56 10.79 11.16
CA ALA A 76 4.26 9.62 10.34
C ALA A 76 4.06 8.37 11.20
N ARG A 77 4.86 8.17 12.24
CA ARG A 77 4.71 7.05 13.18
C ARG A 77 3.33 7.04 13.82
N TRP A 78 2.83 8.17 14.30
CA TRP A 78 1.50 8.25 14.91
C TRP A 78 0.36 8.18 13.90
N TYR A 79 0.51 8.80 12.73
CA TYR A 79 -0.48 8.67 11.66
C TYR A 79 -0.63 7.22 11.16
N ARG A 80 0.44 6.41 11.12
CA ARG A 80 0.33 4.96 10.86
C ARG A 80 -0.54 4.24 11.90
N VAL A 81 -0.51 4.66 13.16
CA VAL A 81 -1.36 4.08 14.19
C VAL A 81 -2.81 4.42 13.94
N ALA A 82 -3.11 5.69 13.66
CA ALA A 82 -4.46 6.15 13.38
C ALA A 82 -5.04 5.57 12.07
N ALA A 83 -4.25 5.54 10.99
CA ALA A 83 -4.65 5.02 9.68
C ALA A 83 -5.00 3.51 9.72
N ARG A 84 -4.40 2.72 10.63
CA ARG A 84 -4.72 1.29 10.80
C ARG A 84 -6.16 1.02 11.24
N SER A 85 -6.84 2.02 11.81
CA SER A 85 -8.23 1.93 12.24
C SER A 85 -9.21 2.55 11.21
N ASP A 86 -8.82 2.61 9.92
CA ASP A 86 -9.60 3.25 8.85
C ASP A 86 -9.90 4.74 9.09
N HIS A 87 -9.05 5.43 9.87
CA HIS A 87 -9.20 6.87 10.10
C HIS A 87 -8.76 7.65 8.85
N ALA A 88 -9.73 7.97 7.98
CA ALA A 88 -9.47 8.53 6.65
C ALA A 88 -8.64 9.84 6.64
N ASP A 89 -8.91 10.78 7.56
CA ASP A 89 -8.07 11.98 7.72
C ASP A 89 -6.62 11.64 8.04
N ALA A 90 -6.39 10.59 8.84
CA ALA A 90 -5.05 10.15 9.21
C ALA A 90 -4.33 9.55 8.00
N SER A 91 -5.01 8.79 7.15
CA SER A 91 -4.43 8.27 5.89
C SER A 91 -4.01 9.39 4.95
N LEU A 92 -4.82 10.44 4.80
CA LEU A 92 -4.46 11.61 3.99
C LEU A 92 -3.22 12.34 4.56
N ARG A 93 -3.19 12.57 5.88
CA ARG A 93 -2.05 13.22 6.55
C ARG A 93 -0.79 12.35 6.53
N LEU A 94 -0.94 11.03 6.64
CA LEU A 94 0.15 10.08 6.52
C LEU A 94 0.79 10.17 5.14
N GLY A 95 -0.01 10.15 4.07
CA GLY A 95 0.48 10.32 2.69
C GLY A 95 1.29 11.61 2.52
N ARG A 96 0.75 12.74 2.99
CA ARG A 96 1.45 14.05 2.95
C ARG A 96 2.76 14.04 3.72
N THR A 97 2.75 13.46 4.92
CA THR A 97 3.94 13.43 5.79
C THR A 97 5.03 12.54 5.20
N LEU A 98 4.66 11.39 4.63
CA LEU A 98 5.59 10.46 3.98
C LEU A 98 6.18 11.03 2.69
N ASP A 99 5.38 11.76 1.91
CA ASP A 99 5.84 12.47 0.71
C ASP A 99 6.92 13.51 1.06
N LEU A 100 6.68 14.34 2.09
CA LEU A 100 7.68 15.29 2.60
C LEU A 100 8.94 14.59 3.13
N LEU A 101 8.79 13.46 3.84
CA LEU A 101 9.93 12.66 4.28
C LEU A 101 10.73 12.09 3.09
N ALA A 102 10.05 11.68 2.03
CA ALA A 102 10.70 11.19 0.81
C ALA A 102 11.50 12.30 0.11
N GLU A 103 10.97 13.51 0.06
CA GLU A 103 11.70 14.70 -0.41
C GLU A 103 12.94 15.01 0.44
N GLN A 104 12.82 14.95 1.77
CA GLN A 104 13.96 15.13 2.69
C GLN A 104 15.02 14.05 2.51
N CYS A 105 14.61 12.78 2.39
CA CYS A 105 15.51 11.66 2.10
C CYS A 105 16.27 11.86 0.79
N ALA A 106 15.57 12.25 -0.27
CA ALA A 106 16.16 12.52 -1.58
C ALA A 106 17.19 13.66 -1.53
N ALA A 107 16.96 14.67 -0.68
CA ALA A 107 17.87 15.80 -0.52
C ALA A 107 19.18 15.43 0.21
N THR A 108 19.20 14.35 1.00
CA THR A 108 20.35 14.01 1.87
C THR A 108 21.45 13.13 1.25
N GLY A 109 21.16 12.27 0.26
CA GLY A 109 22.11 11.38 -0.46
C GLY A 109 22.90 10.36 0.42
N PRO A 110 23.49 9.23 -0.07
CA PRO A 110 23.59 8.57 -1.40
C PRO A 110 22.73 7.27 -1.51
N TYR A 111 22.94 6.39 -2.52
CA TYR A 111 22.23 5.12 -2.93
C TYR A 111 21.29 4.38 -1.92
N SER A 112 21.57 4.41 -0.61
CA SER A 112 20.63 3.95 0.43
C SER A 112 19.36 4.79 0.51
N ALA A 113 19.46 6.09 0.22
CA ALA A 113 18.36 7.03 0.14
C ALA A 113 17.34 6.68 -0.96
N GLN A 114 17.76 6.02 -2.04
CA GLN A 114 16.83 5.61 -3.11
C GLN A 114 15.89 4.49 -2.68
N ARG A 115 16.39 3.52 -1.90
CA ARG A 115 15.54 2.43 -1.38
C ARG A 115 14.60 2.93 -0.29
N GLU A 116 15.09 3.83 0.56
CA GLU A 116 14.30 4.46 1.62
C GLU A 116 13.24 5.40 1.04
N GLU A 117 13.60 6.26 0.09
CA GLU A 117 12.68 7.10 -0.67
C GLU A 117 11.61 6.26 -1.37
N LEU A 118 11.99 5.21 -2.11
CA LEU A 118 11.02 4.32 -2.75
C LEU A 118 10.08 3.68 -1.74
N HIS A 119 10.56 3.30 -0.55
CA HIS A 119 9.72 2.77 0.52
C HIS A 119 8.71 3.81 1.00
N LEU A 120 9.15 5.04 1.25
CA LEU A 120 8.30 6.15 1.68
C LEU A 120 7.26 6.51 0.61
N ILE A 121 7.65 6.60 -0.66
CA ILE A 121 6.76 6.88 -1.79
C ILE A 121 5.71 5.77 -1.96
N THR A 122 6.11 4.51 -1.81
CA THR A 122 5.18 3.36 -1.91
C THR A 122 4.17 3.38 -0.77
N GLU A 123 4.63 3.66 0.46
CA GLU A 123 3.76 3.77 1.63
C GLU A 123 2.82 4.98 1.51
N ALA A 124 3.33 6.12 1.02
CA ALA A 124 2.54 7.31 0.76
C ALA A 124 1.44 7.07 -0.27
N ALA A 125 1.76 6.39 -1.39
CA ALA A 125 0.80 6.03 -2.42
C ALA A 125 -0.34 5.17 -1.86
N ARG A 126 -0.01 4.20 -1.00
CA ARG A 126 -1.01 3.39 -0.31
C ARG A 126 -1.90 4.23 0.59
N ALA A 127 -1.31 5.09 1.43
CA ALA A 127 -2.07 5.95 2.34
C ALA A 127 -3.01 6.91 1.59
N TYR A 128 -2.56 7.47 0.47
CA TYR A 128 -3.40 8.27 -0.40
C TYR A 128 -4.51 7.44 -1.08
N ALA A 129 -4.23 6.22 -1.51
CA ALA A 129 -5.26 5.34 -2.08
C ALA A 129 -6.35 4.98 -1.05
N GLU A 130 -5.97 4.73 0.20
CA GLU A 130 -6.90 4.52 1.31
C GLU A 130 -7.75 5.78 1.58
N ALA A 131 -7.13 6.96 1.60
CA ALA A 131 -7.85 8.23 1.72
C ALA A 131 -8.81 8.48 0.54
N TYR A 132 -8.38 8.18 -0.69
CA TYR A 132 -9.21 8.30 -1.88
C TYR A 132 -10.44 7.39 -1.79
N ALA A 133 -10.26 6.13 -1.40
CA ALA A 133 -11.35 5.18 -1.20
C ALA A 133 -12.34 5.63 -0.12
N ALA A 134 -11.87 6.38 0.89
CA ALA A 134 -12.69 6.97 1.93
C ALA A 134 -13.38 8.30 1.53
N GLY A 135 -13.19 8.79 0.30
CA GLY A 135 -13.89 9.96 -0.24
C GLY A 135 -13.08 11.25 -0.27
N TYR A 136 -11.75 11.20 -0.20
CA TYR A 136 -10.87 12.35 -0.38
C TYR A 136 -10.33 12.37 -1.82
N PRO A 137 -11.03 12.99 -2.79
CA PRO A 137 -10.63 12.95 -4.20
C PRO A 137 -9.28 13.61 -4.44
N GLU A 138 -8.93 14.63 -3.63
CA GLU A 138 -7.64 15.31 -3.65
C GLU A 138 -6.44 14.37 -3.45
N ALA A 139 -6.64 13.18 -2.87
CA ALA A 139 -5.58 12.20 -2.71
C ALA A 139 -5.09 11.63 -4.06
N ALA A 140 -5.96 11.58 -5.08
CA ALA A 140 -5.55 11.14 -6.42
C ALA A 140 -4.55 12.12 -7.04
N ASP A 141 -4.85 13.43 -6.98
CA ASP A 141 -3.95 14.47 -7.48
C ASP A 141 -2.60 14.41 -6.76
N ARG A 142 -2.60 14.15 -5.45
CA ARG A 142 -1.36 13.97 -4.68
C ARG A 142 -0.55 12.75 -5.09
N ILE A 143 -1.18 11.65 -5.45
CA ILE A 143 -0.47 10.47 -5.99
C ILE A 143 0.22 10.86 -7.30
N ASP A 144 -0.48 11.52 -8.21
CA ASP A 144 0.06 11.91 -9.50
C ASP A 144 1.24 12.90 -9.35
N GLU A 145 1.08 13.93 -8.53
CA GLU A 145 2.13 14.91 -8.22
C GLU A 145 3.38 14.23 -7.61
N MET A 146 3.17 13.39 -6.60
CA MET A 146 4.26 12.68 -5.90
C MET A 146 5.02 11.74 -6.86
N LEU A 147 4.30 10.95 -7.67
CA LEU A 147 4.92 10.02 -8.62
C LEU A 147 5.63 10.76 -9.75
N ALA A 148 5.10 11.89 -10.23
CA ALA A 148 5.76 12.75 -11.19
C ALA A 148 7.07 13.32 -10.62
N ALA A 149 7.05 13.81 -9.37
CA ALA A 149 8.24 14.33 -8.71
C ALA A 149 9.31 13.25 -8.48
N PHE A 150 8.91 12.05 -8.07
CA PHE A 150 9.81 10.91 -7.88
C PHE A 150 10.43 10.44 -9.20
N THR A 151 9.63 10.25 -10.25
CA THR A 151 10.13 9.83 -11.57
C THR A 151 11.04 10.88 -12.21
N HIS A 152 10.74 12.17 -12.03
CA HIS A 152 11.62 13.24 -12.47
C HIS A 152 12.98 13.17 -11.77
N ARG A 153 13.00 12.97 -10.44
CA ARG A 153 14.24 12.81 -9.66
C ARG A 153 15.06 11.61 -10.12
N GLN A 154 14.42 10.47 -10.41
CA GLN A 154 15.11 9.28 -10.92
C GLN A 154 15.73 9.46 -12.32
N ARG A 155 15.16 10.37 -13.14
CA ARG A 155 15.68 10.66 -14.49
C ARG A 155 16.79 11.71 -14.49
N LEU A 156 17.04 12.41 -13.37
CA LEU A 156 18.14 13.36 -13.28
C LEU A 156 19.47 12.59 -13.30
N PRO A 157 20.40 12.92 -14.21
CA PRO A 157 21.72 12.29 -14.24
C PRO A 157 22.49 12.65 -12.97
N GLU A 158 23.15 11.68 -12.34
CA GLU A 158 24.06 11.97 -11.23
C GLU A 158 25.15 12.97 -11.69
N PRO A 159 25.57 13.93 -10.83
CA PRO A 159 26.63 14.85 -11.18
C PRO A 159 27.92 14.08 -11.49
N GLY A 160 28.28 14.01 -12.77
CA GLY A 160 29.44 13.29 -13.27
C GLY A 160 29.15 12.04 -14.11
N ARG A 161 27.88 11.63 -14.26
CA ARG A 161 27.49 10.57 -15.20
C ARG A 161 27.02 11.22 -16.52
N PRO A 162 27.57 10.84 -17.69
CA PRO A 162 27.09 11.34 -18.98
C PRO A 162 25.58 11.12 -19.10
N ARG A 163 24.84 12.04 -19.73
CA ARG A 163 23.45 11.78 -20.06
C ARG A 163 23.42 10.55 -20.99
N PRO A 164 22.40 9.67 -20.89
CA PRO A 164 22.21 8.59 -21.86
C PRO A 164 22.13 9.08 -23.31
N GLU A 165 21.77 10.36 -23.48
CA GLU A 165 21.68 11.07 -24.75
C GLU A 165 23.05 11.53 -25.30
N ASP A 166 24.09 11.58 -24.44
CA ASP A 166 25.46 12.02 -24.76
C ASP A 166 26.43 10.84 -24.94
N GLU A 167 26.02 9.60 -24.66
CA GLU A 167 26.78 8.41 -25.03
C GLU A 167 26.54 8.13 -26.53
N PRO A 168 27.59 7.98 -27.36
CA PRO A 168 27.37 7.48 -28.71
C PRO A 168 26.67 6.12 -28.61
N ASP A 169 25.62 5.94 -29.43
CA ASP A 169 24.79 4.75 -29.54
C ASP A 169 25.61 3.56 -30.08
N VAL A 170 26.59 3.07 -29.30
CA VAL A 170 27.51 2.01 -29.72
C VAL A 170 26.98 0.62 -29.36
N ASP A 171 25.98 0.52 -28.48
CA ASP A 171 25.45 -0.75 -27.96
C ASP A 171 23.96 -1.03 -28.28
N ARG A 172 23.20 -0.12 -28.92
CA ARG A 172 21.83 -0.48 -29.34
C ARG A 172 21.88 -1.29 -30.63
N CYS A 173 21.30 -2.48 -30.57
CA CYS A 173 21.04 -3.29 -31.76
C CYS A 173 20.19 -2.48 -32.75
N ALA A 174 20.70 -2.27 -33.97
CA ALA A 174 20.01 -1.54 -35.04
C ALA A 174 19.25 -2.47 -36.00
N HIS A 175 19.03 -3.74 -35.62
CA HIS A 175 18.50 -4.76 -36.51
C HIS A 175 17.09 -4.44 -37.05
N VAL A 176 16.21 -3.89 -36.20
CA VAL A 176 14.86 -3.46 -36.61
C VAL A 176 14.88 -2.07 -37.24
N ARG A 177 15.62 -1.12 -36.66
CA ARG A 177 15.79 0.25 -37.22
C ARG A 177 16.38 0.27 -38.63
N GLY A 178 17.29 -0.66 -38.93
CA GLY A 178 17.93 -0.81 -40.24
C GLY A 178 17.10 -1.60 -41.25
N PHE A 179 15.96 -2.17 -40.85
CA PHE A 179 15.10 -2.95 -41.72
C PHE A 179 14.16 -2.03 -42.50
N ALA A 180 14.33 -1.98 -43.82
CA ALA A 180 13.47 -1.23 -44.72
C ALA A 180 12.70 -2.19 -45.64
N PRO A 181 11.37 -2.34 -45.47
CA PRO A 181 10.58 -3.19 -46.35
C PRO A 181 10.53 -2.59 -47.76
N ALA A 182 10.67 -3.44 -48.79
CA ALA A 182 10.81 -3.01 -50.18
C ALA A 182 9.63 -2.16 -50.72
N ASN A 183 8.43 -2.33 -50.16
CA ASN A 183 7.21 -1.62 -50.59
C ASN A 183 6.46 -0.93 -49.42
N GLY A 184 7.10 -0.74 -48.25
CA GLY A 184 6.43 -0.21 -47.07
C GLY A 184 5.43 -1.17 -46.39
N VAL A 185 5.26 -2.38 -46.93
CA VAL A 185 4.42 -3.46 -46.40
C VAL A 185 5.33 -4.58 -45.91
N LEU A 186 5.10 -5.04 -44.69
CA LEU A 186 5.79 -6.19 -44.11
C LEU A 186 5.07 -7.48 -44.53
N THR A 187 5.83 -8.47 -44.98
CA THR A 187 5.35 -9.84 -45.19
C THR A 187 5.24 -10.57 -43.85
N ASP A 188 4.44 -11.64 -43.81
CA ASP A 188 4.27 -12.45 -42.60
C ASP A 188 5.59 -13.07 -42.12
N GLU A 189 6.47 -13.45 -43.07
CA GLU A 189 7.81 -13.97 -42.78
C GLU A 189 8.70 -12.91 -42.11
N GLU A 190 8.69 -11.67 -42.60
CA GLU A 190 9.44 -10.54 -42.02
C GLU A 190 8.92 -10.17 -40.63
N ILE A 191 7.58 -10.18 -40.42
CA ILE A 191 6.98 -9.94 -39.10
C ILE A 191 7.43 -11.01 -38.11
N GLN A 192 7.43 -12.29 -38.50
CA GLN A 192 7.86 -13.39 -37.64
C GLN A 192 9.36 -13.35 -37.33
N GLU A 193 10.20 -12.94 -38.28
CA GLU A 193 11.64 -12.78 -38.08
C GLU A 193 11.95 -11.63 -37.12
N LEU A 194 11.36 -10.45 -37.37
CA LEU A 194 11.58 -9.26 -36.56
C LEU A 194 10.99 -9.40 -35.15
N SER A 195 9.82 -10.03 -35.00
CA SER A 195 9.22 -10.30 -33.68
C SER A 195 10.05 -11.28 -32.85
N ARG A 196 10.63 -12.32 -33.46
CA ARG A 196 11.51 -13.26 -32.77
C ARG A 196 12.75 -12.57 -32.22
N HIS A 197 13.32 -11.64 -33.00
CA HIS A 197 14.44 -10.83 -32.56
C HIS A 197 14.04 -9.84 -31.45
N ALA A 198 12.95 -9.10 -31.64
CA ALA A 198 12.44 -8.12 -30.68
C ALA A 198 12.07 -8.76 -29.33
N ALA A 199 11.58 -10.00 -29.33
CA ALA A 199 11.30 -10.76 -28.11
C ALA A 199 12.56 -11.08 -27.28
N GLN A 200 13.74 -11.02 -27.89
CA GLN A 200 15.03 -11.33 -27.24
C GLN A 200 15.92 -10.08 -27.07
N CYS A 201 15.48 -8.92 -27.58
CA CYS A 201 16.28 -7.70 -27.61
C CYS A 201 15.45 -6.49 -27.15
N MET A 202 15.67 -6.07 -25.89
CA MET A 202 14.95 -4.96 -25.26
C MET A 202 15.12 -3.63 -26.03
N SER A 203 16.24 -3.41 -26.73
CA SER A 203 16.45 -2.19 -27.52
C SER A 203 15.69 -2.16 -28.84
N CYS A 204 15.21 -3.30 -29.34
CA CYS A 204 14.51 -3.41 -30.63
C CYS A 204 12.98 -3.51 -30.47
N LEU A 205 12.47 -3.62 -29.23
CA LEU A 205 11.05 -3.84 -28.98
C LEU A 205 10.20 -2.61 -29.36
N GLU A 206 10.65 -1.42 -28.97
CA GLU A 206 9.97 -0.16 -29.32
C GLU A 206 10.02 0.07 -30.84
N ASP A 207 11.19 -0.10 -31.45
CA ASP A 207 11.40 0.02 -32.90
C ASP A 207 10.49 -0.93 -33.70
N PHE A 208 10.28 -2.15 -33.20
CA PHE A 208 9.39 -3.13 -33.83
C PHE A 208 7.92 -2.72 -33.77
N VAL A 209 7.47 -2.20 -32.63
CA VAL A 209 6.09 -1.71 -32.47
C VAL A 209 5.82 -0.54 -33.43
N ASP A 210 6.77 0.37 -33.58
CA ASP A 210 6.65 1.51 -34.48
C ASP A 210 6.65 1.09 -35.96
N LEU A 211 7.51 0.15 -36.34
CA LEU A 211 7.56 -0.40 -37.70
C LEU A 211 6.26 -1.11 -38.08
N VAL A 212 5.70 -1.93 -37.19
CA VAL A 212 4.41 -2.61 -37.41
C VAL A 212 3.27 -1.60 -37.52
N ARG A 213 3.26 -0.55 -36.71
CA ARG A 213 2.25 0.52 -36.78
C ARG A 213 2.34 1.29 -38.09
N ALA A 214 3.54 1.60 -38.56
CA ALA A 214 3.76 2.27 -39.84
C ALA A 214 3.31 1.40 -41.02
N ALA A 215 3.63 0.10 -41.00
CA ALA A 215 3.19 -0.86 -42.00
C ALA A 215 1.65 -1.00 -42.03
N ALA A 216 1.00 -1.07 -40.87
CA ALA A 216 -0.45 -1.12 -40.75
C ALA A 216 -1.15 0.13 -41.31
N ALA A 217 -0.52 1.31 -41.16
CA ALA A 217 -1.02 2.56 -41.75
C ALA A 217 -0.82 2.64 -43.26
N ALA A 218 0.17 1.92 -43.81
CA ALA A 218 0.45 1.85 -45.25
C ALA A 218 -0.43 0.83 -46.00
N THR A 219 -1.06 -0.12 -45.30
CA THR A 219 -2.01 -1.05 -45.91
C THR A 219 -3.25 -0.29 -46.42
N PRO A 220 -3.58 -0.35 -47.73
CA PRO A 220 -4.79 0.27 -48.22
C PRO A 220 -6.00 -0.40 -47.58
N THR A 221 -6.86 0.39 -46.94
CA THR A 221 -8.18 -0.03 -46.44
C THR A 221 -9.12 -0.26 -47.63
N GLY A 222 -8.79 -1.24 -48.47
CA GLY A 222 -9.68 -1.74 -49.51
C GLY A 222 -10.71 -2.64 -48.85
N ALA A 223 -12.00 -2.43 -49.14
CA ALA A 223 -13.06 -3.31 -48.69
C ALA A 223 -12.70 -4.75 -49.05
N VAL A 224 -12.48 -5.60 -48.04
CA VAL A 224 -12.43 -7.05 -48.23
C VAL A 224 -13.82 -7.43 -48.71
N SER A 225 -13.97 -7.64 -50.01
CA SER A 225 -15.17 -8.24 -50.58
C SER A 225 -15.36 -9.59 -49.92
N ASP A 226 -16.38 -9.72 -49.09
CA ASP A 226 -16.74 -10.99 -48.47
C ASP A 226 -17.01 -12.02 -49.59
N PRO A 227 -16.19 -13.07 -49.73
CA PRO A 227 -16.40 -14.10 -50.76
C PRO A 227 -17.67 -14.92 -50.53
N TYR A 228 -18.37 -14.74 -49.40
CA TYR A 228 -19.62 -15.40 -49.05
C TYR A 228 -20.86 -14.51 -49.13
N ALA A 229 -20.75 -13.27 -49.65
CA ALA A 229 -21.91 -12.44 -49.95
C ALA A 229 -22.69 -12.98 -51.19
N SER A 230 -23.27 -14.17 -51.05
CA SER A 230 -24.21 -14.76 -52.00
C SER A 230 -25.63 -14.34 -51.67
N ALA A 231 -26.22 -13.64 -52.64
CA ALA A 231 -27.63 -13.38 -52.93
C ALA A 231 -28.70 -13.96 -51.96
N LEU A 232 -29.41 -13.04 -51.29
CA LEU A 232 -30.82 -13.17 -50.92
C LEU A 232 -31.61 -12.08 -51.64
#